data_AF-A0A7Y6UW10-F1
#
_entry.id   AF-A0A7Y6UW10-F1
#
_cell.length_a   1.000
_cell.length_b   1.000
_cell.length_c   1.000
_cell.angle_alpha   90.00
_cell.angle_beta   90.00
_cell.angle_gamma   90.00
#
_symmetry.space_group_name_H-M   'P 1'
#
loop_
_entity.id
_entity.type
_entity.pdbx_description
1 polymer ?
#
loop_
_entity_poly.entity_id
_entity_poly.type
_entity_poly.pdbx_seq_one_letter_code
_entity_poly.pdbx_strand_id
1 'polypeptide(L)' 'MQKHIAVEINQLMLEFSKKLNDSLLLLRDSGEQDDFEKYREDAGKLMTIMYLDIMKPIHLCYPDLESPGLS' A
#
# COMPACT_ATOMS: atom_id res chain seq x y z
N MET A 1 -15.80 -10.87 -7.72
CA MET A 1 -14.94 -10.22 -8.73
C MET A 1 -14.30 -11.30 -9.58
N GLN A 2 -14.03 -11.09 -10.87
CA GLN A 2 -13.31 -12.08 -11.70
C GLN A 2 -11.81 -12.03 -11.39
N LYS A 3 -11.10 -13.17 -11.49
CA LYS A 3 -9.68 -13.26 -11.06
C LYS A 3 -8.78 -12.26 -11.78
N HIS A 4 -8.93 -12.07 -13.09
CA HIS A 4 -8.11 -11.11 -13.83
C HIS A 4 -8.30 -9.67 -13.32
N ILE A 5 -9.53 -9.27 -12.99
CA ILE A 5 -9.81 -7.94 -12.40
C ILE A 5 -9.16 -7.83 -11.02
N ALA A 6 -9.23 -8.89 -10.21
CA ALA A 6 -8.62 -8.90 -8.88
C ALA A 6 -7.09 -8.80 -8.95
N VAL A 7 -6.45 -9.42 -9.95
CA VAL A 7 -5.01 -9.29 -10.22
C VAL A 7 -4.65 -7.85 -10.54
N GLU A 8 -5.37 -7.21 -11.47
CA GLU A 8 -5.13 -5.81 -11.86
C GLU A 8 -5.27 -4.86 -10.66
N ILE A 9 -6.35 -5.00 -9.87
CA ILE A 9 -6.56 -4.16 -8.68
C ILE A 9 -5.46 -4.41 -7.64
N ASN A 10 -5.08 -5.66 -7.37
CA ASN A 10 -4.02 -5.98 -6.42
C ASN A 10 -2.67 -5.38 -6.85
N GLN A 11 -2.32 -5.47 -8.14
CA GLN A 11 -1.12 -4.86 -8.70
C GLN A 11 -1.14 -3.34 -8.57
N LEU A 12 -2.28 -2.72 -8.84
CA LEU A 12 -2.46 -1.27 -8.68
C LEU A 12 -2.27 -0.83 -7.22
N MET A 13 -2.82 -1.58 -6.25
CA MET A 13 -2.64 -1.29 -4.82
C MET A 13 -1.17 -1.43 -4.39
N LEU A 14 -0.45 -2.43 -4.91
CA LEU A 14 0.98 -2.59 -4.66
C LEU A 14 1.79 -1.43 -5.25
N GLU A 15 1.47 -0.99 -6.47
CA GLU A 15 2.13 0.15 -7.13
C GLU A 15 1.93 1.44 -6.33
N PHE A 16 0.70 1.72 -5.89
CA PHE A 16 0.43 2.89 -5.07
C PHE A 16 1.09 2.82 -3.69
N SER A 17 1.10 1.63 -3.06
CA SER A 17 1.81 1.42 -1.79
C SER A 17 3.31 1.72 -1.95
N LYS A 18 3.92 1.28 -3.07
CA LYS A 18 5.31 1.61 -3.38
C LYS A 18 5.51 3.12 -3.59
N LYS A 19 4.64 3.79 -4.35
CA LYS A 19 4.73 5.24 -4.59
C LYS A 19 4.60 6.07 -3.30
N LEU A 20 3.71 5.67 -2.40
CA LEU A 20 3.55 6.28 -1.07
C LEU A 20 4.78 6.04 -0.19
N ASN A 21 5.37 4.86 -0.27
CA ASN A 21 6.64 4.61 0.43
C ASN A 21 7.78 5.46 -0.15
N ASP A 22 7.87 5.59 -1.47
CA ASP A 22 8.90 6.40 -2.13
C ASP A 22 8.74 7.90 -1.78
N SER A 23 7.50 8.40 -1.64
CA SER A 23 7.27 9.80 -1.21
C SER A 23 7.64 10.04 0.25
N LEU A 24 7.55 9.02 1.12
CA LEU A 24 8.08 9.11 2.49
C LEU A 24 9.59 9.29 2.49
N LEU A 25 10.31 8.56 1.63
CA LEU A 25 11.77 8.71 1.51
C LEU A 25 12.14 10.10 1.00
N LEU A 26 11.39 10.64 0.04
CA LEU A 26 11.59 12.00 -0.47
C LEU A 26 11.52 13.05 0.64
N LEU A 27 10.50 12.97 1.50
CA LEU A 27 10.30 13.94 2.57
C LEU A 27 11.27 13.73 3.74
N ARG A 28 11.64 12.48 4.03
CA ARG A 28 12.69 12.19 5.00
C ARG A 28 14.02 12.82 4.57
N ASP A 29 14.36 12.70 3.28
CA ASP A 29 15.63 13.15 2.73
C ASP A 29 15.69 14.69 2.55
N SER A 30 14.55 15.40 2.66
CA SER A 30 14.53 16.88 2.69
C SER A 30 15.01 17.48 4.02
N GLY A 31 14.98 16.70 5.11
CA GLY A 31 15.34 17.15 6.46
C GLY A 31 14.22 17.87 7.22
N GLU A 32 13.00 17.93 6.66
CA GLU A 32 11.82 18.55 7.30
C GLU A 32 11.12 17.55 8.24
N GLN A 33 11.69 17.35 9.44
CA GLN A 33 11.27 16.28 10.36
C GLN A 33 9.80 16.37 10.81
N ASP A 34 9.28 17.57 11.07
CA ASP A 34 7.89 17.77 11.52
C ASP A 34 6.89 17.44 10.40
N ASP A 35 7.20 17.85 9.16
CA ASP A 35 6.40 17.52 7.98
C ASP A 35 6.48 16.03 7.66
N PHE A 36 7.66 15.43 7.82
CA PHE A 36 7.86 13.98 7.65
C PHE A 36 6.97 13.17 8.59
N GLU A 37 6.97 13.46 9.90
CA GLU A 37 6.21 12.64 10.85
C GLU A 37 4.70 12.75 10.61
N LYS A 38 4.20 13.96 10.32
CA LYS A 38 2.80 14.17 9.97
C LYS A 38 2.42 13.43 8.69
N TYR A 39 3.22 13.56 7.63
CA TYR A 39 2.96 12.89 6.36
C TYR A 39 3.04 11.36 6.49
N ARG A 40 3.98 10.86 7.29
CA ARG A 40 4.13 9.43 7.60
C ARG A 40 2.90 8.85 8.25
N GLU A 41 2.29 9.55 9.20
CA GLU A 41 1.06 9.11 9.83
C GLU A 41 -0.09 9.00 8.81
N ASP A 42 -0.27 10.04 7.99
CA ASP A 42 -1.36 10.08 7.01
C ASP A 42 -1.17 9.09 5.86
N ALA A 43 0.05 8.96 5.33
CA ALA A 43 0.38 7.95 4.34
C ALA A 43 0.20 6.53 4.89
N GLY A 44 0.59 6.28 6.14
CA GLY A 44 0.40 5.00 6.82
C GLY A 44 -1.08 4.62 6.97
N LYS A 45 -1.96 5.58 7.32
CA LYS A 45 -3.41 5.37 7.36
C LYS A 45 -3.95 4.96 5.99
N LEU A 46 -3.54 5.65 4.93
CA LEU A 46 -3.96 5.35 3.56
C LEU A 46 -3.51 3.95 3.12
N MET A 47 -2.24 3.60 3.35
CA MET A 47 -1.72 2.26 3.03
C MET A 47 -2.43 1.16 3.83
N THR A 48 -2.79 1.43 5.08
CA THR A 48 -3.57 0.51 5.93
C THR A 48 -4.96 0.26 5.34
N ILE A 49 -5.65 1.31 4.90
CA ILE A 49 -6.97 1.22 4.25
C ILE A 49 -6.85 0.42 2.94
N MET A 50 -5.86 0.72 2.11
CA MET A 50 -5.63 -0.02 0.86
C MET A 50 -5.42 -1.52 1.12
N TYR A 51 -4.66 -1.87 2.15
CA TYR A 51 -4.45 -3.27 2.49
C TYR A 51 -5.71 -3.93 3.07
N LEU A 52 -6.28 -3.39 4.14
CA LEU A 52 -7.38 -4.03 4.87
C LEU A 52 -8.68 -4.08 4.08
N ASP A 53 -9.00 -3.02 3.34
CA ASP A 53 -10.32 -2.88 2.72
C ASP A 53 -10.32 -3.33 1.26
N ILE A 54 -9.16 -3.41 0.61
CA ILE A 54 -9.05 -3.77 -0.82
C ILE A 54 -8.24 -5.06 -1.01
N MET A 55 -6.96 -5.07 -0.60
CA MET A 55 -6.07 -6.20 -0.89
C MET A 55 -6.45 -7.46 -0.10
N LYS A 56 -6.72 -7.33 1.20
CA LYS A 56 -7.06 -8.47 2.06
C LYS A 56 -8.33 -9.22 1.57
N PRO A 57 -9.44 -8.56 1.20
CA PRO A 57 -10.57 -9.25 0.56
C PRO A 57 -10.21 -9.96 -0.74
N ILE A 58 -9.31 -9.38 -1.56
CA ILE A 58 -8.79 -10.01 -2.77
C ILE A 58 -8.01 -11.28 -2.43
N HIS A 59 -7.09 -11.21 -1.45
CA HIS A 59 -6.28 -12.34 -1.01
C HIS A 59 -7.12 -13.47 -0.42
N LEU A 60 -8.18 -13.15 0.33
CA LEU A 60 -9.12 -14.14 0.83
C LEU A 60 -9.85 -14.90 -0.31
N CYS A 61 -10.10 -14.23 -1.44
CA CYS A 61 -10.71 -14.86 -2.62
C CYS A 61 -9.69 -15.60 -3.49
N TYR A 62 -8.46 -15.09 -3.55
CA TYR A 62 -7.37 -15.57 -4.38
C TYR A 62 -6.06 -15.60 -3.57
N PRO A 63 -5.86 -16.62 -2.72
CA PRO A 63 -4.71 -16.66 -1.80
C PRO A 63 -3.35 -16.66 -2.49
N ASP A 64 -3.29 -17.07 -3.77
CA ASP A 64 -2.08 -17.03 -4.58
C ASP A 64 -1.61 -15.61 -4.93
N LEU A 65 -2.40 -14.58 -4.64
CA LEU A 65 -2.04 -13.17 -4.82
C LEU A 65 -1.40 -12.54 -3.58
N GLU A 66 -1.41 -13.22 -2.43
CA GLU A 66 -0.73 -12.80 -1.21
C GLU A 66 0.76 -13.15 -1.32
N SER A 67 1.62 -12.13 -1.40
CA SER A 67 3.07 -12.35 -1.40
C SER A 67 3.55 -12.74 0.01
N PRO A 68 4.46 -13.73 0.16
CA PRO A 68 4.96 -14.18 1.46
C PRO A 68 5.67 -13.13 2.33
N GLY A 69 5.91 -11.92 1.80
CA GLY A 69 6.56 -10.82 2.51
C GLY A 69 5.61 -9.82 3.16
N LEU A 70 4.29 -10.05 3.10
CA LEU A 70 3.26 -9.16 3.66
C LEU A 70 2.39 -9.83 4.74
N SER A 71 2.72 -11.06 5.14
CA SER A 71 2.04 -11.86 6.17
C SER A 71 2.71 -11.77 7.53
#